data_AF-A0A7S3TY42-F1
#
_entry.id   AF-A0A7S3TY42-F1
#
_cell.length_a   1.000
_cell.length_b   1.000
_cell.length_c   1.000
_cell.angle_alpha   90.00
_cell.angle_beta   90.00
_cell.angle_gamma   90.00
#
_symmetry.space_group_name_H-M   'P 1'
#
loop_
_entity.id
_entity.type
_entity.pdbx_description
1 polymer ?
#
loop_
_entity_poly.entity_id
_entity_poly.type
_entity_poly.pdbx_seq_one_letter_code
_entity_poly.pdbx_strand_id
1 'polypeptide(L)'
;EILHHLHHERIVNLVGFHRTESSYFLVMELVKGGELFTQIVRHKGLSEQEARHVFRQLLEGLGYMHSRKVIHRDLKPENILIVNSQPAPEDPEDNQVLSLDVKIA
;
A
#
# COMPACT_ATOMS: atom_id res chain seq x y z
N GLU A 1 -15.73 11.69 6.45
CA GLU A 1 -15.58 11.51 7.91
C GLU A 1 -14.84 10.21 8.30
N ILE A 2 -15.22 9.03 7.79
CA ILE A 2 -14.58 7.75 8.16
C ILE A 2 -13.07 7.71 7.85
N LEU A 3 -12.67 8.09 6.62
CA LEU A 3 -11.27 8.02 6.17
C LEU A 3 -10.32 8.93 6.97
N HIS A 4 -10.82 10.03 7.54
CA HIS A 4 -10.00 10.96 8.32
C HIS A 4 -9.51 10.37 9.66
N HIS A 5 -10.19 9.33 10.16
CA HIS A 5 -9.84 8.68 11.43
C HIS A 5 -8.98 7.42 11.24
N LEU A 6 -8.60 7.10 10.01
CA LEU A 6 -7.72 5.98 9.70
C LEU A 6 -6.28 6.47 9.66
N HIS A 7 -5.51 6.10 10.68
CA HIS A 7 -4.08 6.35 10.77
C HIS A 7 -3.36 5.04 11.09
N HIS A 8 -2.68 4.51 10.08
CA HIS A 8 -1.94 3.26 10.17
C HIS A 8 -0.77 3.30 9.20
N GLU A 9 0.35 2.67 9.57
CA GLU A 9 1.58 2.66 8.77
C GLU A 9 1.35 2.07 7.37
N ARG A 10 0.44 1.09 7.24
CA ARG A 10 0.11 0.39 6.00
C ARG A 10 -1.13 0.93 5.27
N ILE A 11 -1.58 2.13 5.59
CA ILE A 11 -2.69 2.82 4.91
C ILE A 11 -2.23 4.23 4.52
N VAL A 12 -2.60 4.69 3.32
CA VAL A 12 -2.35 6.07 2.88
C VAL A 12 -3.20 7.02 3.72
N ASN A 13 -2.57 8.00 4.35
CA ASN A 13 -3.29 8.93 5.21
C ASN A 13 -4.08 9.97 4.40
N LEU A 14 -5.33 10.22 4.80
CA LEU A 14 -6.08 11.39 4.36
C LEU A 14 -5.66 12.60 5.21
N VAL A 15 -4.86 13.49 4.64
CA VAL A 15 -4.34 14.71 5.29
C VAL A 15 -5.43 15.76 5.44
N GLY A 16 -6.31 15.88 4.45
CA GLY A 16 -7.40 16.85 4.47
C GLY A 16 -8.43 16.57 3.40
N PHE A 17 -9.59 17.23 3.50
CA PHE A 17 -10.60 17.18 2.47
C PHE A 17 -11.24 18.55 2.29
N HIS A 18 -11.55 18.88 1.04
CA HIS A 18 -12.31 20.08 0.69
C HIS A 18 -13.48 19.69 -0.18
N ARG A 19 -14.56 20.46 -0.07
CA ARG A 19 -15.76 20.29 -0.87
C ARG A 19 -16.09 21.62 -1.53
N THR A 20 -16.39 21.57 -2.82
CA THR A 20 -17.04 22.66 -3.55
C THR A 20 -18.48 22.26 -3.84
N GLU A 21 -19.24 23.14 -4.51
CA GLU A 21 -20.62 22.82 -4.91
C GLU A 21 -20.71 21.60 -5.83
N SER A 22 -19.68 21.37 -6.65
CA SER A 22 -19.67 20.34 -7.70
C SER A 22 -18.62 19.25 -7.53
N SER A 23 -17.72 19.33 -6.54
CA SER A 23 -16.58 18.42 -6.45
C SER A 23 -16.09 18.17 -5.02
N TYR A 24 -15.41 17.05 -4.84
CA TYR A 24 -14.67 16.69 -3.64
C TYR A 24 -13.19 16.61 -3.95
N PHE A 25 -12.38 17.21 -3.09
CA PHE A 25 -10.92 17.18 -3.17
C PHE A 25 -10.40 16.48 -1.94
N LEU A 26 -9.68 15.38 -2.13
CA LEU A 26 -9.03 14.63 -1.06
C LEU A 26 -7.53 14.92 -1.13
N VAL A 27 -6.98 15.49 -0.05
CA VAL A 27 -5.54 15.70 0.09
C VAL A 27 -5.00 14.47 0.80
N MET A 28 -4.27 13.63 0.07
CA MET A 28 -3.74 12.36 0.58
C MET A 28 -2.22 12.43 0.72
N GLU A 29 -1.67 11.58 1.58
CA GLU A 29 -0.23 11.36 1.68
C GLU A 29 0.35 10.95 0.31
N LEU A 30 1.46 11.57 -0.09
CA LEU A 30 2.16 11.22 -1.32
C LEU A 30 3.11 10.05 -1.09
N VAL A 31 2.82 8.91 -1.72
CA VAL A 31 3.71 7.74 -1.76
C VAL A 31 4.45 7.71 -3.10
N LYS A 32 5.78 7.75 -3.08
CA LYS A 32 6.61 8.00 -4.28
C LYS A 32 7.05 6.75 -5.04
N GLY A 33 6.94 5.54 -4.47
CA GLY A 33 7.41 4.31 -5.10
C GLY A 33 6.48 3.74 -6.18
N GLY A 34 5.35 4.39 -6.44
CA GLY A 34 4.38 3.98 -7.46
C GLY A 34 3.53 2.77 -7.04
N GLU A 35 2.87 2.17 -8.01
CA GLU A 35 1.92 1.07 -7.80
C GLU A 35 2.60 -0.30 -7.81
N LEU A 36 2.14 -1.19 -6.94
CA LEU A 36 2.58 -2.59 -6.92
C LEU A 36 2.28 -3.30 -8.25
N PHE A 37 1.14 -2.99 -8.88
CA PHE A 37 0.81 -3.57 -10.18
C PHE A 37 1.90 -3.34 -11.24
N THR A 38 2.43 -2.12 -11.31
CA THR A 38 3.50 -1.78 -12.26
C THR A 38 4.75 -2.62 -11.99
N GLN A 39 5.08 -2.86 -10.72
CA GLN A 39 6.21 -3.72 -10.34
C GLN A 39 5.98 -5.18 -10.76
N ILE A 40 4.78 -5.72 -10.50
CA ILE A 40 4.40 -7.08 -10.91
C ILE A 40 4.53 -7.26 -12.42
N VAL A 41 4.03 -6.30 -13.21
CA VAL A 41 4.10 -6.38 -14.68
C VAL A 41 5.55 -6.33 -15.18
N ARG A 42 6.37 -5.44 -14.62
CA ARG A 42 7.79 -5.29 -15.02
C ARG A 42 8.62 -6.55 -14.72
N HIS A 43 8.41 -7.15 -13.56
CA HIS A 43 9.17 -8.32 -13.11
C HIS A 43 8.50 -9.66 -13.45
N LYS A 44 7.37 -9.65 -14.18
CA LYS A 44 6.56 -10.82 -14.52
C LYS A 44 6.07 -11.62 -13.31
N GLY A 45 5.81 -10.93 -12.20
CA GLY A 45 5.42 -11.53 -10.93
C GLY A 45 6.21 -10.99 -9.76
N LEU A 46 5.91 -11.55 -8.59
CA LEU A 46 6.71 -11.46 -7.38
C LEU A 46 7.16 -12.87 -7.03
N SER A 47 8.35 -13.01 -6.49
CA SER A 47 8.75 -14.24 -5.81
C SER A 47 7.83 -14.53 -4.62
N GLU A 48 7.80 -15.78 -4.16
CA GLU A 48 6.98 -16.14 -2.99
C GLU A 48 7.39 -15.34 -1.74
N GLN A 49 8.68 -15.05 -1.58
CA GLN A 49 9.20 -14.29 -0.45
C GLN A 49 8.73 -12.82 -0.48
N GLU A 50 8.80 -12.18 -1.65
CA GLU A 50 8.28 -10.82 -1.86
C GLU A 50 6.77 -10.77 -1.63
N ALA A 51 6.04 -11.71 -2.23
CA ALA A 51 4.59 -11.81 -2.10
C ALA A 51 4.18 -12.01 -0.63
N ARG A 52 4.86 -12.89 0.12
CA ARG A 52 4.61 -13.10 1.55
C ARG A 52 4.84 -11.82 2.36
N HIS A 53 5.92 -11.10 2.06
CA HIS A 53 6.26 -9.86 2.76
C HIS A 53 5.23 -8.75 2.51
N VAL A 54 4.79 -8.57 1.26
CA VAL A 54 3.73 -7.64 0.88
C VAL A 54 2.40 -8.05 1.51
N PHE A 55 2.02 -9.33 1.42
CA PHE A 55 0.73 -9.81 1.89
C PHE A 55 0.56 -9.66 3.40
N ARG A 56 1.62 -9.89 4.18
CA ARG A 56 1.62 -9.61 5.64
C ARG A 56 1.22 -8.16 5.92
N GLN A 57 1.85 -7.20 5.25
CA GLN A 57 1.58 -5.78 5.43
C GLN A 57 0.15 -5.39 5.01
N LEU A 58 -0.37 -6.01 3.94
CA LEU A 58 -1.76 -5.83 3.53
C LEU A 58 -2.73 -6.32 4.61
N LEU A 59 -2.47 -7.50 5.19
CA LEU A 59 -3.30 -8.04 6.26
C LEU A 59 -3.25 -7.17 7.52
N GLU A 60 -2.12 -6.54 7.84
CA GLU A 60 -2.00 -5.57 8.93
C GLU A 60 -2.89 -4.34 8.68
N GLY A 61 -2.80 -3.73 7.49
CA GLY A 61 -3.64 -2.60 7.10
C GLY A 61 -5.13 -2.94 7.09
N LEU A 62 -5.51 -4.08 6.49
CA LEU A 62 -6.90 -4.53 6.45
C LEU A 62 -7.42 -4.88 7.84
N GLY A 63 -6.62 -5.56 8.67
CA GLY A 63 -6.98 -5.87 10.05
C GLY A 63 -7.28 -4.60 10.85
N TYR A 64 -6.47 -3.56 10.67
CA TYR A 64 -6.73 -2.25 11.25
C TYR A 64 -8.05 -1.65 10.77
N MET A 65 -8.32 -1.63 9.45
CA MET A 65 -9.58 -1.11 8.90
C MET A 65 -10.80 -1.88 9.43
N HIS A 66 -10.73 -3.21 9.37
CA HIS A 66 -11.81 -4.10 9.78
C HIS A 66 -12.11 -3.97 11.28
N SER A 67 -11.09 -3.78 12.13
CA SER A 67 -11.28 -3.52 13.56
C SER A 67 -12.09 -2.24 13.83
N ARG A 68 -12.08 -1.29 12.88
CA ARG A 68 -12.85 -0.04 12.90
C ARG A 68 -14.12 -0.11 12.07
N LYS A 69 -14.55 -1.31 11.67
CA LYS A 69 -15.74 -1.55 10.84
C LYS A 69 -15.68 -0.85 9.47
N VAL A 70 -14.48 -0.60 8.95
CA VAL A 70 -14.28 -0.04 7.61
C VAL A 70 -13.85 -1.15 6.67
N ILE A 71 -14.51 -1.27 5.52
CA ILE A 71 -14.16 -2.23 4.46
C ILE A 71 -13.63 -1.42 3.28
N HIS A 72 -12.48 -1.83 2.73
CA HIS A 72 -11.86 -1.16 1.58
C HIS A 72 -12.73 -1.20 0.30
N ARG A 73 -13.31 -2.37 0.00
CA ARG A 73 -14.19 -2.69 -1.15
C ARG A 73 -13.57 -2.65 -2.55
N ASP A 74 -12.45 -1.96 -2.75
CA ASP A 74 -11.75 -1.93 -4.04
C ASP A 74 -10.29 -2.41 -3.90
N LEU A 75 -10.07 -3.48 -3.14
CA LEU A 75 -8.69 -3.95 -2.92
C LEU A 75 -8.19 -4.68 -4.17
N LYS A 76 -7.14 -4.12 -4.78
CA LYS A 76 -6.49 -4.63 -5.99
C LYS A 76 -5.04 -4.12 -6.08
N PRO A 77 -4.15 -4.74 -6.88
CA PRO A 77 -2.74 -4.34 -6.98
C PRO A 77 -2.49 -2.86 -7.32
N GLU A 78 -3.41 -2.21 -8.03
CA GLU A 78 -3.36 -0.79 -8.41
C GLU A 78 -3.58 0.14 -7.21
N ASN A 79 -4.32 -0.32 -6.19
CA ASN A 79 -4.57 0.43 -4.95
C ASN A 79 -3.55 0.06 -3.84
N ILE A 80 -2.42 -0.53 -4.21
CA ILE A 80 -1.32 -0.85 -3.30
C ILE A 80 -0.10 -0.08 -3.77
N LEU A 81 0.38 0.84 -2.94
CA LEU A 81 1.49 1.73 -3.27
C LEU A 81 2.77 1.28 -2.56
N ILE A 82 3.88 1.32 -3.28
CA ILE A 82 5.21 0.98 -2.75
C ILE A 82 5.78 2.23 -2.07
N VAL A 83 6.11 2.12 -0.78
CA VAL A 83 6.76 3.17 0.00
C VAL A 83 8.26 3.14 -0.25
N ASN A 84 8.87 1.98 -0.07
CA ASN A 84 10.30 1.74 -0.25
C ASN A 84 10.53 0.38 -0.90
N SER A 85 11.57 0.30 -1.72
CA SER A 85 12.16 -0.96 -2.20
C SER A 85 13.62 -0.98 -1.79
N GLN A 86 14.03 -2.00 -1.05
CA GLN A 86 15.42 -2.21 -0.64
C GLN A 86 15.85 -3.63 -0.98
N PRO A 87 17.15 -3.90 -1.21
CA PRO A 87 17.65 -5.26 -1.30
C PRO A 87 17.27 -6.04 -0.04
N ALA A 88 16.77 -7.27 -0.18
CA ALA A 88 16.46 -8.10 0.97
C ALA A 88 17.75 -8.36 1.80
N PRO A 89 17.73 -8.17 3.12
CA PRO A 89 18.94 -8.26 3.94
C PRO A 89 19.49 -9.69 4.16
N GLU A 90 18.83 -10.72 3.63
CA GLU A 90 19.07 -12.11 4.07
C GLU A 90 19.63 -13.07 3.01
N ASP A 91 19.93 -12.65 1.78
CA ASP A 91 20.54 -13.57 0.81
C ASP A 91 21.67 -12.93 -0.03
N PRO A 92 22.95 -13.23 0.26
CA PRO A 92 24.09 -12.77 -0.54
C PRO A 92 24.20 -13.49 -1.90
N GLU A 93 23.42 -14.55 -2.17
CA GLU A 93 23.46 -15.27 -3.44
C GLU A 93 22.36 -14.85 -4.43
N ASP A 94 21.22 -14.33 -3.97
CA ASP A 94 20.11 -13.90 -4.83
C ASP A 94 19.90 -12.38 -4.82
N ASN A 95 20.76 -11.70 -5.59
CA ASN A 95 20.86 -10.24 -5.72
C ASN A 95 19.61 -9.56 -6.34
N GLN A 96 18.48 -10.26 -6.47
CA GLN A 96 17.25 -9.76 -7.12
C GLN A 96 16.03 -9.66 -6.20
N VAL A 97 16.05 -10.22 -4.99
CA VAL A 97 14.87 -10.18 -4.10
C VAL A 97 14.75 -8.81 -3.43
N LEU A 98 13.62 -8.13 -3.66
CA LEU A 98 13.36 -6.81 -3.08
C LEU A 98 12.48 -6.91 -1.83
N SER A 99 12.89 -6.27 -0.74
CA SER A 99 12.00 -5.95 0.37
C SER A 99 11.12 -4.77 -0.04
N LEU A 100 9.83 -5.02 -0.26
CA LEU A 100 8.84 -4.02 -0.64
C LEU A 100 7.99 -3.59 0.55
N ASP A 101 8.16 -2.37 1.02
CA ASP A 101 7.23 -1.75 1.96
C ASP A 101 6.04 -1.17 1.20
N VAL A 102 4.82 -1.47 1.63
CA VAL A 102 3.59 -1.06 0.93
C VAL A 102 2.56 -0.37 1.83
N LYS A 103 1.68 0.42 1.21
CA LYS A 103 0.47 1.00 1.78
C LYS A 103 -0.75 0.71 0.92
N ILE A 104 -1.89 0.51 1.56
CA ILE A 104 -3.20 0.47 0.89
C ILE A 104 -3.68 1.91 0.68
N ALA A 105 -4.03 2.25 -0.56
CA ALA A 105 -4.52 3.58 -0.97
C ALA A 105 -6.05 3.66 -1.00
#